data_AF-A0A969F935-F1
#
_entry.id   AF-A0A969F935-F1
#
_cell.length_a   1.000
_cell.length_b   1.000
_cell.length_c   1.000
_cell.angle_alpha   90.00
_cell.angle_beta   90.00
_cell.angle_gamma   90.00
#
_symmetry.space_group_name_H-M   'P 1'
#
loop_
_entity.id
_entity.type
_entity.pdbx_description
1 polymer ?
#
loop_
_entity_poly.entity_id
_entity_poly.type
_entity_poly.pdbx_seq_one_letter_code
_entity_poly.pdbx_strand_id
1 'polypeptide(L)'
;MNRVLVIVEGPTEQTFVRNVLAPYLVAAGVMASARILGRPGKKGGISGYIQARDEIISVLREDTNRICTTMFDYYGMPESWPGRTDSRNVPFLQKATLIETRLAEGIGQAMGGAFRRERFIPYVQMHEFEALLFSQPSVLASVMRRPETTQDLQKSSQNLIHQR
;
A
#
# COMPACT_ATOMS: atom_id res chain seq x y z
N MET A 1 11.17 18.38 8.90
CA MET A 1 10.17 17.89 7.93
C MET A 1 10.28 16.38 7.87
N ASN A 2 9.19 15.65 8.08
CA ASN A 2 9.25 14.19 8.19
C ASN A 2 9.39 13.56 6.80
N ARG A 3 10.36 12.66 6.64
CA ARG A 3 10.61 11.95 5.38
C ARG A 3 9.97 10.58 5.46
N VAL A 4 9.07 10.29 4.53
CA VAL A 4 8.37 9.00 4.45
C VAL A 4 8.72 8.33 3.13
N LEU A 5 9.18 7.09 3.17
CA LEU A 5 9.22 6.23 1.99
C LEU A 5 8.05 5.26 2.03
N VAL A 6 7.26 5.26 0.97
CA VAL A 6 6.21 4.28 0.73
C VAL A 6 6.78 3.15 -0.15
N ILE A 7 6.80 1.94 0.39
CA ILE A 7 7.15 0.74 -0.36
C ILE A 7 5.88 0.20 -1.02
N VAL A 8 5.88 0.10 -2.34
CA VAL A 8 4.70 -0.23 -3.15
C VAL A 8 4.95 -1.47 -4.01
N GLU A 9 3.91 -2.09 -4.53
CA GLU A 9 4.02 -3.32 -5.33
C GLU A 9 4.39 -3.08 -6.79
N GLY A 10 3.95 -1.96 -7.35
CA GLY A 10 3.99 -1.74 -8.78
C GLY A 10 4.07 -0.28 -9.22
N PRO A 11 4.20 -0.06 -10.54
CA PRO A 11 4.33 1.28 -11.11
C PRO A 11 3.10 2.17 -10.94
N THR A 12 1.90 1.57 -10.87
CA THR A 12 0.63 2.31 -10.69
C THR A 12 0.62 2.99 -9.33
N GLU A 13 0.87 2.23 -8.27
CA GLU A 13 0.94 2.68 -6.89
C GLU A 13 2.07 3.69 -6.69
N GLN A 14 3.23 3.44 -7.31
CA GLN A 14 4.35 4.37 -7.29
C GLN A 14 3.96 5.73 -7.89
N THR A 15 3.25 5.70 -9.02
CA THR A 15 2.79 6.92 -9.69
C THR A 15 1.73 7.64 -8.86
N PHE A 16 0.81 6.91 -8.25
CA PHE A 16 -0.17 7.48 -7.32
C PHE A 16 0.50 8.19 -6.14
N VAL A 17 1.46 7.53 -5.48
CA VAL A 17 2.17 8.14 -4.35
C VAL A 17 2.90 9.41 -4.81
N ARG A 18 3.62 9.35 -5.92
CA ARG A 18 4.40 10.49 -6.43
C ARG A 18 3.52 11.66 -6.86
N ASN A 19 2.43 11.40 -7.59
CA ASN A 19 1.68 12.45 -8.28
C ASN A 19 0.46 12.94 -7.50
N VAL A 20 -0.05 12.15 -6.54
CA VAL A 20 -1.27 12.48 -5.79
C VAL A 20 -0.96 12.60 -4.30
N LEU A 21 -0.42 11.55 -3.68
CA LEU A 21 -0.25 11.51 -2.23
C LEU A 21 0.87 12.45 -1.75
N ALA A 22 2.02 12.48 -2.42
CA ALA A 22 3.13 13.31 -2.01
C ALA A 22 2.81 14.81 -2.04
N PRO A 23 2.19 15.38 -3.10
CA PRO A 23 1.73 16.77 -3.09
C PRO A 23 0.76 17.08 -1.95
N TYR A 24 -0.17 16.17 -1.66
CA TYR A 24 -1.13 16.33 -0.56
C TYR A 24 -0.42 16.36 0.80
N LEU A 25 0.54 15.46 1.02
CA LEU A 25 1.25 15.31 2.29
C LEU A 25 2.25 16.44 2.57
N VAL A 26 2.75 17.14 1.54
CA VAL A 26 3.62 18.31 1.72
C VAL A 26 2.93 19.40 2.54
N ALA A 27 1.62 19.61 2.33
CA ALA A 27 0.83 20.56 3.13
C ALA A 27 0.76 20.19 4.62
N ALA A 28 0.93 18.91 4.94
CA ALA A 28 1.01 18.40 6.32
C ALA A 28 2.45 18.31 6.85
N GLY A 29 3.45 18.86 6.15
CA GLY A 29 4.85 18.83 6.56
C GLY A 29 5.53 17.46 6.40
N VAL A 30 4.99 16.61 5.53
CA VAL A 30 5.51 15.26 5.22
C VAL A 30 5.99 15.21 3.78
N MET A 31 7.26 14.84 3.59
CA MET A 31 7.83 14.59 2.28
C MET A 31 7.81 13.10 1.98
N ALA A 32 6.86 12.68 1.13
CA ALA A 32 6.69 11.29 0.73
C ALA A 32 7.43 10.99 -0.59
N SER A 33 8.02 9.80 -0.68
CA SER A 33 8.52 9.22 -1.93
C SER A 33 8.11 7.74 -2.02
N ALA A 34 8.25 7.14 -3.21
CA ALA A 34 7.85 5.74 -3.42
C ALA A 34 8.95 4.90 -4.06
N ARG A 35 9.06 3.65 -3.61
CA ARG A 35 9.95 2.62 -4.17
C ARG A 35 9.16 1.34 -4.39
N ILE A 36 9.28 0.76 -5.58
CA ILE A 36 8.69 -0.54 -5.89
C ILE A 36 9.49 -1.63 -5.16
N LEU A 37 8.79 -2.56 -4.52
CA LEU A 37 9.35 -3.76 -3.93
C LEU A 37 9.74 -4.75 -5.04
N GLY A 38 10.93 -5.36 -4.93
CA GLY A 38 11.47 -6.26 -5.93
C GLY A 38 12.30 -5.58 -7.01
N ARG A 39 12.77 -6.38 -7.97
CA ARG A 39 13.65 -5.91 -9.06
C ARG A 39 12.83 -5.24 -10.18
N PRO A 40 13.31 -4.13 -10.75
CA PRO A 40 12.73 -3.55 -11.95
C PRO A 40 12.57 -4.60 -13.07
N GLY A 41 11.38 -4.71 -13.66
CA GLY A 41 11.13 -5.61 -14.79
C GLY A 41 10.54 -7.00 -14.46
N LYS A 42 10.33 -7.35 -13.18
CA LYS A 42 9.46 -8.50 -12.85
C LYS A 42 7.98 -8.10 -13.02
N LYS A 43 7.16 -9.03 -13.52
CA LYS A 43 5.69 -8.90 -13.50
C LYS A 43 5.26 -8.63 -12.05
N GLY A 44 4.44 -7.60 -11.84
CA GLY A 44 4.13 -7.04 -10.53
C GLY A 44 3.52 -8.03 -9.53
N GLY A 45 3.35 -7.56 -8.30
CA GLY A 45 2.78 -8.31 -7.19
C GLY A 45 3.78 -8.51 -6.05
N ILE A 46 3.24 -8.85 -4.87
CA ILE A 46 4.03 -9.02 -3.64
C ILE A 46 4.77 -10.36 -3.68
N SER A 47 6.10 -10.34 -3.50
CA SER A 47 6.91 -11.55 -3.35
C SER A 47 6.63 -12.29 -2.04
N GLY A 48 7.16 -13.50 -1.88
CA GLY A 48 7.10 -14.22 -0.60
C GLY A 48 7.73 -13.40 0.53
N TYR A 49 7.18 -13.50 1.73
CA TYR A 49 7.52 -12.62 2.85
C TYR A 49 9.02 -12.53 3.15
N ILE A 50 9.76 -13.64 3.06
CA ILE A 50 11.21 -13.66 3.35
C ILE A 50 11.95 -12.66 2.45
N GLN A 51 11.68 -12.68 1.14
CA GLN A 51 12.32 -11.77 0.20
C GLN A 51 11.92 -10.32 0.48
N ALA A 52 10.62 -10.08 0.65
CA ALA A 52 10.11 -8.75 0.94
C ALA A 52 10.68 -8.16 2.23
N ARG A 53 10.76 -8.98 3.29
CA ARG A 53 11.33 -8.62 4.59
C ARG A 53 12.78 -8.16 4.44
N ASP A 54 13.61 -8.91 3.73
CA ASP A 54 15.02 -8.59 3.57
C ASP A 54 15.22 -7.28 2.79
N GLU A 55 14.38 -7.02 1.79
CA GLU A 55 14.37 -5.75 1.06
C GLU A 55 13.89 -4.58 1.93
N ILE A 56 12.82 -4.74 2.70
CA ILE A 56 12.34 -3.73 3.66
C ILE A 56 13.43 -3.41 4.70
N ILE A 57 14.11 -4.43 5.21
CA ILE A 57 15.24 -4.29 6.14
C ILE A 57 16.38 -3.50 5.50
N SER A 58 16.76 -3.80 4.26
CA SER A 58 17.78 -3.04 3.53
C SER A 58 17.39 -1.57 3.45
N VAL A 59 16.15 -1.28 3.06
CA VAL A 59 15.60 0.08 2.94
C VAL A 59 15.60 0.83 4.29
N LEU A 60 15.31 0.14 5.39
CA LEU A 60 15.33 0.71 6.74
C LEU A 60 16.74 0.99 7.25
N ARG A 61 17.74 0.24 6.77
CA ARG A 61 19.17 0.42 7.09
C ARG A 61 19.83 1.50 6.24
N GLU A 62 19.39 1.67 4.98
CA GLU A 62 19.93 2.67 4.04
C GLU A 62 19.81 4.12 4.56
N ASP A 63 18.69 4.48 5.21
CA ASP A 63 18.47 5.84 5.75
C ASP A 63 17.78 5.77 7.12
N THR A 64 18.56 5.92 8.19
CA THR A 64 18.10 5.81 9.58
C THR A 64 17.24 6.99 10.05
N ASN A 65 17.16 8.07 9.27
CA ASN A 65 16.39 9.28 9.57
C ASN A 65 15.03 9.32 8.85
N ARG A 66 14.70 8.27 8.10
CA ARG A 66 13.43 8.15 7.36
C ARG A 66 12.48 7.16 8.02
N ILE A 67 11.18 7.48 7.95
CA ILE A 67 10.07 6.56 8.27
C ILE A 67 9.73 5.78 7.00
N CYS A 68 9.52 4.48 7.10
CA CYS A 68 9.06 3.65 6.01
C CYS A 68 7.64 3.14 6.30
N THR A 69 6.81 3.16 5.28
CA THR A 69 5.48 2.56 5.28
C THR A 69 5.34 1.67 4.04
N THR A 70 4.28 0.90 3.96
CA THR A 70 3.94 0.05 2.81
C THR A 70 2.65 0.54 2.17
N MET A 71 2.37 0.14 0.95
CA MET A 71 1.03 0.24 0.36
C MET A 71 0.82 -1.03 -0.44
N PHE A 72 0.39 -2.06 0.28
CA PHE A 72 0.26 -3.43 -0.22
C PHE A 72 -1.21 -3.86 -0.21
N ASP A 73 -1.71 -4.30 -1.35
CA ASP A 73 -3.01 -4.92 -1.54
C ASP A 73 -3.11 -6.23 -0.74
N TYR A 74 -4.14 -6.28 0.10
CA TYR A 74 -4.51 -7.45 0.87
C TYR A 74 -4.82 -8.67 0.00
N TYR A 75 -5.42 -8.46 -1.18
CA TYR A 75 -5.88 -9.55 -2.05
C TYR A 75 -4.74 -10.15 -2.87
N GLY A 76 -3.78 -9.33 -3.29
CA GLY A 76 -2.52 -9.77 -3.90
C GLY A 76 -1.51 -10.39 -2.93
N MET A 77 -1.69 -10.23 -1.61
CA MET A 77 -0.72 -10.68 -0.60
C MET A 77 -0.69 -12.22 -0.42
N PRO A 78 0.49 -12.88 -0.62
CA PRO A 78 0.65 -14.33 -0.45
C PRO A 78 0.43 -14.80 1.00
N GLU A 79 -0.03 -16.05 1.17
CA GLU A 79 -0.25 -16.67 2.50
C GLU A 79 1.01 -16.74 3.38
N SER A 80 2.20 -16.69 2.78
CA SER A 80 3.48 -16.65 3.51
C SER A 80 3.67 -15.39 4.38
N TRP A 81 2.83 -14.37 4.22
CA TRP A 81 2.91 -13.11 4.96
C TRP A 81 2.39 -13.23 6.39
N PRO A 82 3.05 -12.57 7.37
CA PRO A 82 2.63 -12.60 8.76
C PRO A 82 1.17 -12.16 8.94
N GLY A 83 0.37 -13.00 9.59
CA GLY A 83 -1.05 -12.72 9.84
C GLY A 83 -1.98 -12.95 8.65
N ARG A 84 -1.48 -13.30 7.45
CA ARG A 84 -2.31 -13.43 6.24
C ARG A 84 -3.30 -14.61 6.29
N THR A 85 -2.89 -15.72 6.90
CA THR A 85 -3.76 -16.89 7.10
C THR A 85 -4.75 -16.63 8.23
N ASP A 86 -4.26 -16.09 9.35
CA ASP A 86 -5.07 -15.74 10.53
C ASP A 86 -6.15 -14.70 10.19
N SER A 87 -5.86 -13.76 9.29
CA SER A 87 -6.78 -12.69 8.91
C SER A 87 -8.06 -13.19 8.22
N ARG A 88 -8.10 -14.45 7.77
CA ARG A 88 -9.32 -15.06 7.21
C ARG A 88 -10.42 -15.25 8.26
N ASN A 89 -10.01 -15.40 9.53
CA ASN A 89 -10.90 -15.75 10.64
C ASN A 89 -11.27 -14.56 11.52
N VAL A 90 -10.86 -13.34 11.15
CA VAL A 90 -11.18 -12.11 11.89
C VAL A 90 -12.15 -11.22 11.10
N PRO A 91 -12.94 -10.36 11.78
CA PRO A 91 -13.81 -9.40 11.12
C PRO A 91 -13.06 -8.53 10.10
N PHE A 92 -13.72 -8.14 9.00
CA PHE A 92 -13.11 -7.35 7.92
C PHE A 92 -12.32 -6.14 8.41
N LEU A 93 -12.89 -5.37 9.34
CA LEU A 93 -12.28 -4.17 9.92
C LEU A 93 -11.00 -4.43 10.73
N GLN A 94 -10.73 -5.68 11.11
CA GLN A 94 -9.56 -6.06 11.90
C GLN A 94 -8.45 -6.70 11.06
N LYS A 95 -8.72 -7.04 9.79
CA LYS A 95 -7.78 -7.77 8.93
C LYS A 95 -6.49 -6.98 8.68
N ALA A 96 -6.62 -5.69 8.31
CA ALA A 96 -5.47 -4.81 8.08
C ALA A 96 -4.62 -4.69 9.34
N THR A 97 -5.22 -4.29 10.46
CA THR A 97 -4.53 -4.09 11.73
C THR A 97 -3.80 -5.33 12.20
N LEU A 98 -4.39 -6.53 12.02
CA LEU A 98 -3.72 -7.78 12.34
C LEU A 98 -2.43 -7.96 11.51
N ILE A 99 -2.51 -7.81 10.19
CA ILE A 99 -1.35 -7.99 9.31
C ILE A 99 -0.30 -6.91 9.58
N GLU A 100 -0.71 -5.65 9.69
CA GLU A 100 0.17 -4.51 9.98
C GLU A 100 0.93 -4.72 11.29
N THR A 101 0.24 -5.17 12.34
CA THR A 101 0.87 -5.48 13.64
C THR A 101 1.90 -6.59 13.50
N ARG A 102 1.54 -7.72 12.88
CA ARG A 102 2.44 -8.87 12.71
C ARG A 102 3.64 -8.54 11.81
N LEU A 103 3.45 -7.68 10.82
CA LEU A 103 4.51 -7.20 9.94
C LEU A 103 5.47 -6.27 10.69
N ALA A 104 4.96 -5.34 11.49
CA ALA A 104 5.77 -4.46 12.33
C ALA A 104 6.58 -5.26 13.36
N GLU A 105 5.97 -6.24 14.02
CA GLU A 105 6.63 -7.16 14.95
C GLU A 105 7.75 -7.95 14.26
N GLY A 106 7.46 -8.57 13.11
CA GLY A 106 8.43 -9.38 12.37
C GLY A 106 9.65 -8.58 11.91
N ILE A 107 9.44 -7.36 11.41
CA ILE A 107 10.53 -6.45 11.04
C ILE A 107 11.30 -5.98 12.29
N GLY A 108 10.60 -5.63 13.37
CA GLY A 108 11.22 -5.20 14.61
C GLY A 108 12.09 -6.29 15.25
N GLN A 109 11.65 -7.54 15.22
CA GLN A 109 12.44 -8.69 15.68
C GLN A 109 13.68 -8.90 14.81
N ALA A 110 13.53 -8.89 13.48
CA ALA A 110 14.64 -9.09 12.55
C ALA A 110 15.68 -7.96 12.59
N MET A 111 15.27 -6.74 12.94
CA MET A 111 16.14 -5.58 13.08
C MET A 111 16.83 -5.48 14.46
N GLY A 112 16.34 -6.22 15.46
CA GLY A 112 16.93 -6.30 16.79
C GLY A 112 16.60 -5.12 17.72
N GLY A 113 17.08 -5.20 18.97
CA GLY A 113 16.68 -4.28 20.05
C GLY A 113 17.07 -2.81 19.86
N ALA A 114 18.07 -2.52 19.03
CA ALA A 114 18.49 -1.14 18.73
C ALA A 114 17.59 -0.44 17.70
N PHE A 115 16.64 -1.17 17.08
CA PHE A 115 15.77 -0.60 16.08
C PHE A 115 14.64 0.22 16.70
N ARG A 116 14.53 1.47 16.25
CA ARG A 116 13.40 2.37 16.51
C ARG A 116 12.16 1.88 15.74
N ARG A 117 11.25 1.17 16.44
CA ARG A 117 10.06 0.54 15.84
C ARG A 117 9.13 1.56 15.17
N GLU A 118 9.08 2.78 15.68
CA GLU A 118 8.32 3.90 15.12
C GLU A 118 8.76 4.31 13.71
N ARG A 119 9.92 3.83 13.24
CA ARG A 119 10.39 4.07 11.87
C ARG A 119 9.72 3.19 10.83
N PHE A 120 9.01 2.14 11.23
CA PHE A 120 8.30 1.27 10.30
C PHE A 120 6.83 1.19 10.68
N ILE A 121 5.99 1.81 9.84
CA ILE A 121 4.54 1.89 10.04
C ILE A 121 3.89 1.22 8.82
N PRO A 122 3.71 -0.10 8.82
CA PRO A 122 3.12 -0.79 7.67
C PRO A 122 1.68 -0.34 7.45
N TYR A 123 1.29 -0.29 6.19
CA TYR A 123 -0.08 -0.05 5.76
C TYR A 123 -0.50 -1.09 4.71
N VAL A 124 -1.67 -1.69 4.94
CA VAL A 124 -2.29 -2.69 4.07
C VAL A 124 -3.56 -2.10 3.46
N GLN A 125 -3.59 -2.10 2.13
CA GLN A 125 -4.71 -1.61 1.36
C GLN A 125 -5.80 -2.69 1.29
N MET A 126 -6.91 -2.46 2.00
CA MET A 126 -8.07 -3.38 2.05
C MET A 126 -9.09 -3.12 0.93
N HIS A 127 -9.06 -1.94 0.33
CA HIS A 127 -9.95 -1.55 -0.75
C HIS A 127 -9.15 -1.45 -2.03
N GLU A 128 -9.68 -2.00 -3.13
CA GLU A 128 -9.02 -1.94 -4.42
C GLU A 128 -8.74 -0.49 -4.83
N PHE A 129 -7.60 -0.25 -5.48
CA PHE A 129 -7.22 1.08 -5.95
C PHE A 129 -8.29 1.68 -6.87
N GLU A 130 -8.95 0.83 -7.64
CA GLU A 130 -10.06 1.10 -8.52
C GLU A 130 -11.23 1.77 -7.78
N ALA A 131 -11.44 1.49 -6.49
CA ALA A 131 -12.45 2.18 -5.70
C ALA A 131 -12.21 3.70 -5.65
N LEU A 132 -10.95 4.15 -5.67
CA LEU A 132 -10.61 5.58 -5.78
C LEU A 132 -11.00 6.13 -7.16
N LEU A 133 -10.81 5.37 -8.24
CA LEU A 133 -11.20 5.77 -9.59
C LEU A 133 -12.73 5.90 -9.72
N PHE A 134 -13.46 5.00 -9.07
CA PHE A 134 -14.94 5.01 -9.06
C PHE A 134 -15.55 5.92 -8.00
N SER A 135 -14.75 6.62 -7.19
CA SER A 135 -15.26 7.57 -6.19
C SER A 135 -16.01 8.74 -6.83
N GLN A 136 -15.62 9.14 -8.05
CA GLN A 136 -16.30 10.17 -8.83
C GLN A 136 -16.35 9.80 -10.32
N PRO A 137 -17.31 8.94 -10.73
CA PRO A 137 -17.37 8.38 -12.08
C PRO A 137 -17.45 9.41 -13.21
N SER A 138 -18.09 10.56 -12.96
CA SER A 138 -18.19 11.66 -13.93
C SER A 138 -16.85 12.34 -14.19
N VAL A 139 -16.03 12.51 -13.15
CA VAL A 139 -14.66 13.04 -13.30
C VAL A 139 -13.80 12.04 -14.05
N LEU A 140 -13.92 10.74 -13.74
CA LEU A 140 -13.21 9.70 -14.48
C LEU A 140 -13.58 9.69 -15.97
N ALA A 141 -14.88 9.73 -16.29
CA ALA A 141 -15.37 9.82 -17.67
C ALA A 141 -14.81 11.05 -18.41
N SER A 142 -14.77 12.20 -17.73
CA SER A 142 -14.22 13.44 -18.27
C SER A 142 -12.71 13.34 -18.54
N VAL A 143 -11.93 12.82 -17.59
CA VAL A 143 -10.47 12.64 -17.74
C VAL A 143 -10.15 11.66 -18.87
N MET A 144 -10.95 10.60 -19.01
CA MET A 144 -10.85 9.64 -20.12
C MET A 144 -11.31 10.21 -21.48
N ARG A 145 -11.86 11.43 -21.50
CA ARG A 145 -12.47 12.07 -22.68
C ARG A 145 -13.63 11.25 -23.28
N ARG A 146 -14.38 10.61 -22.40
CA ARG A 146 -15.53 9.75 -22.73
C ARG A 146 -16.72 10.08 -21.84
N PRO A 147 -17.27 11.32 -21.90
CA PRO A 147 -18.37 11.72 -21.03
C PRO A 147 -19.61 10.82 -21.16
N GLU A 148 -19.79 10.16 -22.31
CA GLU A 148 -20.86 9.19 -22.58
C GLU A 148 -20.84 7.97 -21.66
N THR A 149 -19.69 7.60 -21.08
CA THR A 149 -19.58 6.42 -20.21
C THR A 149 -19.95 6.70 -18.76
N THR A 150 -20.31 7.93 -18.41
CA THR A 150 -20.59 8.33 -17.01
C THR A 150 -21.64 7.41 -16.35
N GLN A 151 -22.74 7.12 -17.03
CA GLN A 151 -23.81 6.27 -16.48
C GLN A 151 -23.35 4.81 -16.26
N ASP A 152 -22.53 4.27 -17.17
CA ASP A 152 -22.01 2.91 -17.07
C ASP A 152 -20.97 2.78 -15.96
N LEU A 153 -20.11 3.79 -15.79
CA LEU A 153 -19.16 3.87 -14.69
C LEU A 153 -19.88 4.04 -13.34
N GLN A 154 -20.97 4.81 -13.28
CA GLN A 154 -21.81 4.92 -12.08
C GLN A 154 -22.43 3.58 -11.69
N LYS A 155 -23.02 2.85 -12.64
CA LYS A 155 -23.57 1.50 -12.40
C LYS A 155 -22.48 0.53 -11.93
N SER A 156 -21.31 0.57 -12.56
CA SER A 156 -20.15 -0.24 -12.17
C SER A 156 -19.71 0.05 -10.74
N SER A 157 -19.67 1.34 -10.34
CA SER A 157 -19.31 1.73 -8.96
C SER A 157 -20.28 1.17 -7.91
N GLN A 158 -21.58 1.16 -8.21
CA GLN A 158 -22.60 0.64 -7.30
C GLN A 158 -22.46 -0.87 -7.14
N ASN A 159 -22.13 -1.59 -8.21
CA ASN A 159 -21.91 -3.04 -8.17
C ASN A 159 -20.62 -3.43 -7.44
N LEU A 160 -19.55 -2.62 -7.57
CA LEU A 160 -18.30 -2.80 -6.82
C LEU A 160 -18.49 -2.74 -5.29
N ILE A 161 -19.45 -1.93 -4.81
CA ILE A 161 -19.79 -1.83 -3.39
C ILE A 161 -20.55 -3.07 -2.89
N HIS A 162 -21.28 -3.78 -3.76
CA HIS A 162 -22.18 -4.89 -3.39
C HIS A 162 -21.58 -6.28 -3.63
N GLN A 163 -20.39 -6.41 -4.23
CA GLN A 163 -19.72 -7.70 -4.47
C GLN A 163 -18.72 -8.12 -3.37
N ARG A 164 -18.82 -7.54 -2.16
CA ARG A 164 -17.94 -7.86 -1.03
C ARG A 164 -18.71 -8.41 0.17
#